data_AF-A0A0C3RTJ5-F1
#
_entry.id   AF-A0A0C3RTJ5-F1
#
_cell.length_a   1.000
_cell.length_b   1.000
_cell.length_c   1.000
_cell.angle_alpha   90.00
_cell.angle_beta   90.00
_cell.angle_gamma   90.00
#
_symmetry.space_group_name_H-M   'P 1'
#
loop_
_entity.id
_entity.type
_entity.pdbx_description
1 polymer ?
#
loop_
_entity_poly.entity_id
_entity_poly.type
_entity_poly.pdbx_seq_one_letter_code
_entity_poly.pdbx_strand_id
1 'polypeptide(L)'
;GLVYLGAHRRPFTLAAVHQLRCLDVLRAELVRGLPADAEPSALARHCLNYVRQMVLCRGDTHLEPYQHPNHIDPIVTDKVYECRDWSVVFDKIRENQAEYARWRDGLDA
;
A
#
# COMPACT_ATOMS: atom_id res chain seq x y z
N GLY A 1 10.89 1.84 -1.52
CA GLY A 1 10.55 3.20 -1.09
C GLY A 1 10.82 3.37 0.40
N LEU A 2 12.08 3.17 0.79
CA LEU A 2 12.55 3.63 2.09
C LEU A 2 12.72 5.14 2.02
N VAL A 3 12.45 5.80 3.14
CA VAL A 3 12.74 7.21 3.37
C VAL A 3 13.55 7.35 4.65
N TYR A 4 14.45 8.32 4.70
CA TYR A 4 15.42 8.51 5.77
C TYR A 4 15.14 9.86 6.44
N LEU A 5 14.69 9.81 7.70
CA LEU A 5 14.15 10.98 8.40
C LEU A 5 14.84 11.24 9.73
N GLY A 6 14.79 12.50 10.18
CA GLY A 6 15.37 12.96 11.44
C GLY A 6 16.89 13.14 11.39
N ALA A 7 17.45 13.62 12.51
CA ALA A 7 18.87 13.99 12.64
C ALA A 7 19.84 12.83 12.31
N HIS A 8 19.43 11.60 12.62
CA HIS A 8 20.22 10.39 12.37
C HIS A 8 19.80 9.63 11.10
N ARG A 9 19.01 10.25 10.21
CA ARG A 9 18.56 9.64 8.95
C ARG A 9 18.00 8.23 9.12
N ARG A 10 17.12 8.04 10.12
CA ARG A 10 16.55 6.73 10.43
C ARG A 10 15.70 6.23 9.25
N PRO A 11 15.80 4.95 8.85
CA PRO A 11 15.02 4.41 7.75
C PRO A 11 13.58 4.13 8.17
N PHE A 12 12.64 4.49 7.30
CA PHE A 12 11.21 4.21 7.40
C PHE A 12 10.68 3.76 6.04
N THR A 13 9.58 3.01 6.03
CA THR A 13 8.85 2.71 4.77
C THR A 13 7.50 3.41 4.81
N LEU A 14 7.12 4.07 3.71
CA LEU A 14 5.77 4.63 3.59
C LEU A 14 4.72 3.52 3.52
N ALA A 15 3.61 3.70 4.23
CA ALA A 15 2.55 2.69 4.34
C ALA A 15 2.05 2.20 2.97
N ALA A 16 1.79 3.11 2.03
CA ALA A 16 1.33 2.78 0.68
C ALA A 16 2.34 1.91 -0.09
N VAL A 17 3.64 2.21 0.04
CA VAL A 17 4.70 1.41 -0.62
C VAL A 17 4.83 0.04 0.02
N HIS A 18 4.70 -0.05 1.34
CA HIS A 18 4.70 -1.34 2.04
C HIS A 18 3.52 -2.21 1.63
N GLN A 19 2.31 -1.63 1.51
CA GLN A 19 1.12 -2.31 1.01
C GLN A 19 1.34 -2.91 -0.39
N LEU A 20 1.85 -2.11 -1.33
CA LEU A 20 2.15 -2.61 -2.68
C LEU A 20 3.18 -3.74 -2.68
N ARG A 21 4.22 -3.65 -1.83
CA ARG A 21 5.20 -4.73 -1.69
C ARG A 21 4.57 -6.01 -1.13
N CYS A 22 3.71 -5.90 -0.12
CA CYS A 22 2.97 -7.03 0.43
C CYS A 22 2.06 -7.67 -0.63
N LEU A 23 1.39 -6.89 -1.47
CA LEU A 23 0.58 -7.41 -2.58
C LEU A 23 1.41 -8.19 -3.60
N ASP A 24 2.61 -7.71 -3.95
CA ASP A 24 3.51 -8.43 -4.85
C ASP A 24 4.00 -9.77 -4.25
N VAL A 25 4.28 -9.81 -2.94
CA VAL A 25 4.59 -11.06 -2.22
C VAL A 25 3.41 -12.03 -2.30
N LEU A 26 2.18 -11.58 -2.06
CA LEU A 26 1.00 -12.42 -2.13
C LEU A 26 0.76 -12.94 -3.55
N ARG A 27 0.91 -12.07 -4.56
CA ARG A 27 0.85 -12.45 -5.97
C ARG A 27 1.86 -13.56 -6.29
N ALA A 28 3.11 -13.39 -5.88
CA ALA A 28 4.16 -14.37 -6.10
C ALA A 28 3.88 -15.71 -5.38
N GLU A 29 3.35 -15.66 -4.16
CA GLU A 29 2.97 -16.87 -3.40
C GLU A 29 1.83 -17.63 -4.10
N LEU A 30 0.82 -16.92 -4.61
CA LEU A 30 -0.33 -17.52 -5.30
C LEU A 30 0.04 -18.21 -6.62
N VAL A 31 1.01 -17.68 -7.36
CA VAL A 31 1.43 -18.24 -8.66
C VAL A 31 2.58 -19.23 -8.55
N ARG A 32 3.06 -19.54 -7.33
CA ARG A 32 4.21 -20.44 -7.11
C ARG A 32 3.97 -21.89 -7.54
N GLY A 33 2.71 -22.28 -7.80
CA GLY A 33 2.37 -23.63 -8.28
C GLY A 33 2.60 -24.70 -7.23
N LEU A 34 2.20 -24.43 -5.98
CA LEU A 34 2.39 -25.37 -4.87
C LEU A 34 1.33 -26.48 -4.87
N PRO A 35 1.65 -27.65 -4.29
CA PRO A 35 0.66 -28.65 -3.89
C PRO A 35 -0.47 -28.04 -3.05
N ALA A 36 -1.68 -28.61 -3.13
CA ALA A 36 -2.87 -28.09 -2.46
C ALA A 36 -2.76 -28.07 -0.92
N ASP A 37 -1.89 -28.91 -0.35
CA ASP A 37 -1.59 -29.04 1.08
C ASP A 37 -0.37 -28.22 1.52
N ALA A 38 0.23 -27.44 0.63
CA ALA A 38 1.40 -26.65 0.97
C ALA A 38 1.01 -25.43 1.84
N GLU A 39 1.72 -25.28 2.95
CA GLU A 39 1.57 -24.13 3.83
C GLU A 39 2.11 -22.85 3.18
N PRO A 40 1.42 -21.70 3.36
CA PRO A 40 1.94 -20.41 2.90
C PRO A 40 3.22 -20.03 3.64
N SER A 41 4.14 -19.38 2.92
CA SER A 41 5.37 -18.85 3.51
C SER A 41 5.07 -17.92 4.69
N ALA A 42 5.97 -17.88 5.68
CA ALA A 42 5.82 -16.99 6.83
C ALA A 42 5.71 -15.51 6.38
N LEU A 43 6.42 -15.14 5.31
CA LEU A 43 6.33 -13.82 4.71
C LEU A 43 4.96 -13.56 4.07
N ALA A 44 4.38 -14.52 3.35
CA ALA A 44 3.04 -14.39 2.80
C ALA A 44 1.99 -14.25 3.91
N ARG A 45 2.09 -15.03 5.00
CA ARG A 45 1.21 -14.91 6.17
C ARG A 45 1.31 -13.52 6.82
N HIS A 46 2.51 -13.01 7.01
CA HIS A 46 2.75 -11.65 7.50
C HIS A 46 2.12 -10.60 6.58
N CYS A 47 2.37 -10.70 5.27
CA CYS A 47 1.85 -9.76 4.27
C CYS A 47 0.32 -9.78 4.20
N LEU A 48 -0.30 -10.96 4.28
CA LEU A 48 -1.76 -11.12 4.28
C LEU A 48 -2.37 -10.47 5.52
N ASN A 49 -1.77 -10.68 6.70
CA ASN A 49 -2.21 -10.03 7.92
C ASN A 49 -2.08 -8.51 7.85
N TYR A 50 -0.99 -8.00 7.29
CA TYR A 50 -0.81 -6.55 7.11
C TYR A 50 -1.87 -5.96 6.15
N VAL A 51 -2.10 -6.58 4.99
CA VAL A 51 -3.13 -6.12 4.03
C VAL A 51 -4.52 -6.17 4.66
N ARG A 52 -4.86 -7.24 5.39
CA ARG A 52 -6.11 -7.34 6.14
C ARG A 52 -6.28 -6.18 7.12
N GLN A 53 -5.25 -5.86 7.90
CA GLN A 53 -5.28 -4.73 8.84
C GLN A 53 -5.51 -3.41 8.10
N MET A 54 -4.84 -3.19 6.97
CA MET A 54 -4.99 -1.95 6.20
C MET A 54 -6.39 -1.80 5.60
N VAL A 55 -6.99 -2.87 5.07
CA VAL A 55 -8.37 -2.87 4.57
C VAL A 55 -9.37 -2.56 5.68
N LEU A 56 -9.18 -3.12 6.88
CA LEU A 56 -10.07 -2.86 8.02
C LEU A 56 -9.93 -1.43 8.55
N CYS A 57 -8.70 -0.89 8.64
CA CYS A 57 -8.45 0.44 9.20
C CYS A 57 -8.76 1.59 8.22
N ARG A 58 -8.74 1.33 6.91
CA ARG A 58 -8.96 2.32 5.85
C ARG A 58 -10.09 1.90 4.90
N GLY A 59 -11.03 1.12 5.42
CA GLY A 59 -12.22 0.71 4.68
C GLY A 59 -13.02 1.93 4.23
N ASP A 60 -13.66 1.79 3.06
CA ASP A 60 -14.55 2.83 2.56
C ASP A 60 -15.75 2.96 3.50
N THR A 61 -15.96 4.15 4.05
CA THR A 61 -17.10 4.46 4.92
C THR A 61 -18.24 5.12 4.17
N HIS A 62 -18.18 5.18 2.84
CA HIS A 62 -19.28 5.68 2.03
C HIS A 62 -20.48 4.73 2.15
N LEU A 63 -21.63 5.30 2.51
CA LEU A 63 -22.89 4.58 2.49
C LEU A 63 -23.49 4.67 1.10
N GLU A 64 -23.76 3.53 0.48
CA GLU A 64 -24.49 3.46 -0.79
C GLU A 64 -25.96 3.86 -0.54
N PRO A 65 -26.44 4.99 -1.09
CA PRO A 65 -27.78 5.45 -0.81
C PRO A 65 -28.82 4.52 -1.45
N TYR A 66 -29.84 4.18 -0.66
CA TYR A 66 -31.03 3.50 -1.14
C TYR A 66 -31.97 4.52 -1.79
N GLN A 67 -32.31 4.32 -3.07
CA GLN A 67 -33.17 5.24 -3.82
C GLN A 67 -34.64 4.87 -3.70
N HIS A 68 -35.03 3.67 -4.14
CA HIS A 68 -36.43 3.28 -4.26
C HIS A 68 -36.66 1.78 -3.99
N PRO A 69 -37.86 1.38 -3.52
CA PRO A 69 -38.25 -0.01 -3.28
C PRO A 69 -38.67 -0.79 -4.52
N ASN A 70 -38.31 -0.33 -5.71
CA ASN A 70 -38.45 -1.12 -6.93
C ASN A 70 -37.28 -2.11 -7.03
N HIS A 71 -37.51 -3.27 -7.65
CA HIS A 71 -36.44 -4.26 -7.87
C HIS A 71 -35.47 -3.87 -9.02
N ILE A 72 -35.44 -2.59 -9.39
CA ILE A 72 -34.65 -2.07 -10.51
C ILE A 72 -33.75 -0.98 -9.94
N ASP A 73 -32.45 -1.25 -9.88
CA ASP A 73 -31.40 -0.34 -9.38
C ASP A 73 -31.76 0.36 -8.04
N PRO A 74 -32.14 -0.39 -6.99
CA PRO A 74 -32.58 0.21 -5.71
C PRO A 74 -31.46 0.92 -4.94
N ILE A 75 -30.20 0.71 -5.33
CA ILE A 75 -28.99 1.20 -4.67
C ILE A 75 -28.14 1.96 -5.69
N VAL A 76 -27.66 3.12 -5.25
CA VAL A 76 -26.76 4.01 -5.99
C VAL A 76 -25.33 3.60 -5.69
N THR A 77 -24.64 3.09 -6.70
CA THR A 77 -23.25 2.60 -6.57
C THR A 77 -22.22 3.60 -7.13
N ASP A 78 -22.66 4.69 -7.74
CA ASP A 78 -21.81 5.77 -8.25
C ASP A 78 -21.30 6.64 -7.10
N LYS A 79 -20.21 6.19 -6.52
CA LYS A 79 -19.37 7.05 -5.70
C LYS A 79 -18.48 7.91 -6.59
N VAL A 80 -18.35 9.19 -6.26
CA VAL A 80 -17.33 10.06 -6.87
C VAL A 80 -15.97 9.70 -6.28
N TYR A 81 -15.13 9.04 -7.08
CA TYR A 81 -13.73 8.82 -6.77
C TYR A 81 -12.89 9.92 -7.43
N GLU A 82 -12.09 10.62 -6.62
CA GLU A 82 -11.11 11.58 -7.12
C GLU A 82 -9.76 10.89 -7.33
N CYS A 83 -9.31 10.80 -8.57
CA CYS A 83 -7.95 10.37 -8.88
C CYS A 83 -6.97 11.47 -8.47
N ARG A 84 -6.06 11.17 -7.55
CA ARG A 84 -4.97 12.08 -7.16
C ARG A 84 -3.69 11.70 -7.87
N ASP A 85 -2.88 12.69 -8.19
CA ASP A 85 -1.56 12.46 -8.74
C ASP A 85 -0.61 11.91 -7.66
N TRP A 86 -0.38 10.61 -7.71
CA TRP A 86 0.53 9.92 -6.81
C TRP A 86 2.01 10.04 -7.21
N SER A 87 2.31 10.58 -8.41
CA SER A 87 3.69 10.76 -8.88
C SER A 87 4.52 11.61 -7.91
N VAL A 88 3.89 12.64 -7.34
CA VAL A 88 4.47 13.53 -6.33
C VAL A 88 5.02 12.76 -5.12
N VAL A 89 4.34 11.71 -4.67
CA VAL A 89 4.83 10.88 -3.55
C VAL A 89 6.10 10.14 -3.95
N PHE A 90 6.14 9.58 -5.15
CA PHE A 90 7.34 8.90 -5.66
C PHE A 90 8.49 9.87 -5.90
N ASP A 91 8.23 11.09 -6.37
CA ASP A 91 9.22 12.15 -6.49
C ASP A 91 9.84 12.49 -5.13
N LYS A 92 9.02 12.70 -4.09
CA LYS A 92 9.53 12.99 -2.75
C LYS A 92 10.33 11.84 -2.13
N ILE A 93 9.96 10.59 -2.43
CA ILE A 93 10.79 9.44 -2.03
C ILE A 93 12.16 9.50 -2.72
N ARG A 94 12.20 9.77 -4.04
CA ARG A 94 13.46 9.85 -4.81
C ARG A 94 14.35 10.99 -4.33
N GLU A 95 13.78 12.17 -4.12
CA GLU A 95 14.49 13.33 -3.55
C GLU A 95 15.12 12.98 -2.21
N ASN A 96 14.34 12.41 -1.28
CA ASN A 96 14.85 12.01 0.03
C ASN A 96 15.98 10.96 -0.05
N GLN A 97 15.88 10.01 -0.97
CA GLN A 97 16.94 9.01 -1.19
C GLN A 97 18.22 9.63 -1.76
N ALA A 98 18.09 10.62 -2.65
CA ALA A 98 19.23 11.36 -3.19
C ALA A 98 19.92 12.18 -2.09
N GLU A 99 19.15 12.88 -1.25
CA GLU A 99 19.67 13.60 -0.08
C GLU A 99 20.40 12.65 0.88
N TYR A 100 19.81 11.49 1.18
CA TYR A 100 20.46 10.50 2.04
C TYR A 100 21.77 9.98 1.43
N ALA A 101 21.81 9.76 0.12
CA ALA A 101 23.03 9.32 -0.56
C ALA A 101 24.15 10.36 -0.44
N ARG A 102 23.87 11.64 -0.68
CA ARG A 102 24.85 12.72 -0.50
C ARG A 102 25.34 12.83 0.95
N TRP A 103 24.43 12.78 1.92
CA TRP A 103 24.76 12.78 3.34
C TRP A 103 25.67 11.61 3.72
N ARG A 104 25.33 10.40 3.27
CA ARG A 104 26.11 9.17 3.53
C ARG A 104 27.52 9.26 2.95
N ASP A 105 27.64 9.84 1.77
CA ASP A 105 28.90 9.97 1.03
C ASP A 105 29.72 11.20 1.48
N GLY A 106 29.25 11.94 2.49
CA GLY A 106 29.95 13.11 3.05
C GLY A 106 29.93 14.35 2.16
N LEU A 107 29.04 14.40 1.16
CA LEU A 107 28.94 15.48 0.18
C LEU A 107 28.06 16.66 0.65
N ASP A 108 27.39 16.52 1.78
CA ASP A 108 26.57 17.55 2.43
C ASP A 108 27.25 18.13 3.70
N ALA A 109 28.57 17.93 3.86
CA ALA A 109 29.38 18.43 4.98
C ALA A 109 30.01 19.80 4.70
#